data_AF-A0A933VKF0-F1
#
_entry.id   AF-A0A933VKF0-F1
#
_cell.length_a   1.000
_cell.length_b   1.000
_cell.length_c   1.000
_cell.angle_alpha   90.00
_cell.angle_beta   90.00
_cell.angle_gamma   90.00
#
_symmetry.space_group_name_H-M   'P 1'
#
loop_
_entity.id
_entity.type
_entity.pdbx_description
1 polymer ?
#
loop_
_entity_poly.entity_id
_entity_poly.type
_entity_poly.pdbx_seq_one_letter_code
_entity_poly.pdbx_strand_id
1 'polypeptide(L)'
;GALRAVAQRDSPLVVSAFYWKLLASEGVRPELDACVRCGATEPLVAFDVLEGGVLCRSCRTGAPLSSGALELMRMILGGQLNEALDAPVSPAMHEVAGHATRALEHHLERRLRTVAMFETH
;
A
#
# COMPACT_ATOMS: atom_id res chain seq x y z
N GLY A 1 20.85 7.88 7.26
CA GLY A 1 20.20 7.34 6.05
C GLY A 1 18.69 7.39 6.23
N ALA A 2 17.94 7.59 5.14
CA ALA A 2 16.48 7.80 5.18
C ALA A 2 15.73 6.72 5.98
N LEU A 3 16.12 5.45 5.82
CA LEU A 3 15.57 4.32 6.59
C LEU A 3 15.71 4.47 8.12
N ARG A 4 16.83 5.01 8.59
CA ARG A 4 17.08 5.17 10.03
C ARG A 4 16.26 6.31 10.63
N ALA A 5 15.93 7.33 9.84
CA ALA A 5 15.04 8.41 10.25
C ALA A 5 13.58 7.94 10.32
N VAL A 6 13.17 7.07 9.40
CA VAL A 6 11.84 6.44 9.41
C VAL A 6 11.70 5.46 10.57
N ALA A 7 12.73 4.66 10.87
CA ALA A 7 12.71 3.67 11.95
C ALA A 7 12.67 4.27 13.37
N GLN A 8 12.95 5.56 13.54
CA GLN A 8 12.80 6.25 14.83
C GLN A 8 11.34 6.61 15.16
N ARG A 9 10.44 6.50 14.18
CA ARG A 9 9.01 6.74 14.36
C ARG A 9 8.31 5.43 14.73
N ASP A 10 7.49 5.48 15.76
CA ASP A 10 6.67 4.35 16.20
C ASP A 10 5.36 4.30 15.41
N SER A 11 5.49 4.06 14.09
CA SER A 11 4.34 3.99 13.18
C SER A 11 4.22 2.59 12.56
N PRO A 12 3.03 1.96 12.58
CA PRO A 12 2.80 0.68 11.90
C PRO A 12 3.06 0.73 10.39
N LEU A 13 3.11 1.93 9.81
CA LEU A 13 3.33 2.16 8.40
C LEU A 13 4.82 2.15 7.99
N VAL A 14 5.77 2.11 8.92
CA VAL A 14 7.20 2.17 8.58
C VAL A 14 7.61 1.09 7.58
N VAL A 15 7.23 -0.16 7.84
CA VAL A 15 7.60 -1.31 7.00
C VAL A 15 6.83 -1.30 5.67
N SER A 16 5.51 -1.05 5.71
CA SER A 16 4.69 -1.02 4.50
C SER A 16 5.05 0.15 3.58
N ALA A 17 5.37 1.32 4.13
CA ALA A 17 5.88 2.44 3.37
C ALA A 17 7.23 2.13 2.71
N PHE A 18 8.12 1.42 3.42
CA PHE A 18 9.37 0.95 2.82
C PHE A 18 9.11 0.01 1.64
N TYR A 19 8.22 -0.97 1.77
CA TYR A 19 7.87 -1.88 0.67
C TYR A 19 7.31 -1.13 -0.53
N TRP A 20 6.37 -0.21 -0.32
CA TRP A 20 5.82 0.60 -1.42
C TRP A 20 6.87 1.48 -2.10
N LYS A 21 7.78 2.09 -1.32
CA LYS A 21 8.87 2.90 -1.87
C LYS A 21 9.89 2.06 -2.64
N LEU A 22 10.19 0.85 -2.16
CA LEU A 22 11.05 -0.09 -2.85
C LEU A 22 10.43 -0.52 -4.19
N LEU A 23 9.17 -0.95 -4.18
CA LEU A 23 8.46 -1.32 -5.41
C LEU A 23 8.43 -0.16 -6.41
N ALA A 24 8.13 1.05 -5.95
CA ALA A 24 8.13 2.23 -6.80
C ALA A 24 9.54 2.56 -7.35
N SER A 25 10.62 2.38 -6.58
CA SER A 25 11.99 2.61 -7.07
C SER A 25 12.43 1.58 -8.11
N GLU A 26 11.88 0.36 -8.05
CA GLU A 26 12.10 -0.69 -9.05
C GLU A 26 11.17 -0.56 -10.28
N GLY A 27 10.44 0.55 -10.40
CA GLY A 27 9.54 0.81 -11.54
C GLY A 27 8.17 0.17 -11.43
N VAL A 28 7.80 -0.32 -10.25
CA VAL A 28 6.58 -1.09 -9.99
C VAL A 28 5.58 -0.31 -9.14
N ARG A 29 5.42 0.98 -9.47
CA ARG A 29 4.51 1.88 -8.78
C ARG A 29 3.05 1.58 -9.19
N PRO A 30 2.11 1.39 -8.24
CA PRO A 30 0.72 1.19 -8.59
C PRO A 30 0.01 2.48 -9.03
N GLU A 31 -1.02 2.34 -9.87
CA GLU A 31 -2.02 3.37 -10.17
C GLU A 31 -3.04 3.45 -9.04
N LEU A 32 -3.25 4.66 -8.49
CA LEU A 32 -4.10 4.90 -7.32
C LEU A 32 -5.16 5.98 -7.54
N ASP A 33 -5.14 6.69 -8.66
CA ASP A 33 -5.97 7.87 -8.91
C ASP A 33 -7.14 7.58 -9.84
N ALA A 34 -7.01 6.57 -10.70
CA ALA A 34 -8.08 6.12 -11.59
C ALA A 34 -8.15 4.60 -11.70
N CYS A 35 -9.35 4.09 -11.98
CA CYS A 35 -9.57 2.68 -12.24
C CYS A 35 -8.72 2.23 -13.43
N VAL A 36 -7.83 1.26 -13.22
CA VAL A 36 -6.88 0.78 -14.26
C VAL A 36 -7.56 0.22 -15.51
N ARG A 37 -8.84 -0.19 -15.41
CA ARG A 37 -9.61 -0.74 -16.53
C ARG A 37 -10.44 0.28 -17.31
N CYS A 38 -11.04 1.25 -16.63
CA CYS A 38 -12.03 2.14 -17.26
C CYS A 38 -11.79 3.64 -17.03
N GLY A 39 -10.77 4.01 -16.23
CA GLY A 39 -10.44 5.40 -15.94
C GLY A 39 -11.37 6.12 -14.96
N ALA A 40 -12.41 5.46 -14.44
CA ALA A 40 -13.27 6.05 -13.41
C ALA A 40 -12.46 6.40 -12.16
N THR A 41 -12.59 7.63 -11.67
CA THR A 41 -11.79 8.15 -10.54
C THR A 41 -12.42 7.86 -9.18
N GLU A 42 -13.76 7.72 -9.11
CA GLU A 42 -14.48 7.41 -7.88
C GLU A 42 -15.81 6.66 -8.15
N PRO A 43 -16.29 5.80 -7.23
CA PRO A 43 -15.57 5.29 -6.07
C PRO A 43 -14.59 4.18 -6.48
N LEU A 44 -13.35 4.27 -5.99
CA LEU A 44 -12.32 3.22 -6.08
C LEU A 44 -12.41 2.36 -4.83
N VAL A 45 -12.61 1.05 -5.01
CA VAL A 45 -13.06 0.15 -3.92
C VAL A 45 -12.26 -1.12 -3.78
N ALA A 46 -11.29 -1.34 -4.67
CA ALA A 46 -10.45 -2.53 -4.68
C ALA A 46 -9.06 -2.20 -5.20
N PHE A 47 -8.08 -3.00 -4.78
CA PHE A 47 -6.72 -3.01 -5.28
C PHE A 47 -6.39 -4.40 -5.81
N ASP A 48 -5.92 -4.45 -7.06
CA ASP A 48 -5.48 -5.67 -7.69
C ASP A 48 -4.01 -5.57 -8.07
N VAL A 49 -3.20 -6.40 -7.42
CA VAL A 49 -1.75 -6.45 -7.64
C VAL A 49 -1.40 -6.89 -9.06
N LEU A 50 -2.23 -7.74 -9.69
CA LEU A 50 -1.98 -8.25 -11.04
C LEU A 50 -2.31 -7.20 -12.10
N GLU A 51 -3.32 -6.38 -11.85
CA GLU A 51 -3.69 -5.26 -12.73
C GLU A 51 -2.86 -4.00 -12.42
N GLY A 52 -2.07 -4.02 -11.35
CA GLY A 52 -1.15 -2.93 -10.99
C GLY A 52 -1.82 -1.69 -10.42
N GLY A 53 -3.03 -1.78 -9.87
CA GLY A 53 -3.69 -0.60 -9.34
C GLY A 53 -5.10 -0.77 -8.80
N VAL A 54 -5.74 0.37 -8.62
CA VAL A 54 -7.09 0.49 -8.06
C VAL A 54 -8.17 0.22 -9.10
N LEU A 55 -9.33 -0.26 -8.63
CA LEU A 55 -10.48 -0.58 -9.47
C LEU A 55 -11.76 0.02 -8.88
N CYS A 56 -12.62 0.53 -9.77
CA CYS A 56 -13.94 1.01 -9.39
C CYS A 56 -14.89 -0.14 -9.09
N ARG A 57 -16.07 0.17 -8.53
CA ARG A 57 -17.07 -0.84 -8.15
C ARG A 57 -17.47 -1.78 -9.28
N SER A 58 -17.58 -1.29 -10.51
CA SER A 58 -18.00 -2.07 -11.68
C SER A 58 -16.88 -2.98 -12.22
N CYS A 59 -15.63 -2.57 -12.05
CA CYS A 59 -14.46 -3.27 -12.58
C CYS A 59 -13.76 -4.16 -11.53
N ARG A 60 -14.15 -4.06 -10.25
CA ARG A 60 -13.44 -4.62 -9.10
C ARG A 60 -13.05 -6.09 -9.26
N THR A 61 -11.76 -6.33 -9.06
CA THR A 61 -11.10 -7.62 -8.85
C THR A 61 -10.05 -7.42 -7.75
N GLY A 62 -9.32 -8.47 -7.37
CA GLY A 62 -8.35 -8.37 -6.28
C GLY A 62 -9.01 -8.23 -4.91
N ALA A 63 -8.35 -7.51 -4.01
CA ALA A 63 -8.80 -7.37 -2.63
C ALA A 63 -9.53 -6.03 -2.42
N PRO A 64 -10.54 -5.97 -1.51
CA PRO A 64 -11.16 -4.72 -1.11
C PRO A 64 -10.12 -3.67 -0.68
N LEU A 65 -10.44 -2.40 -0.97
CA LEU A 65 -9.65 -1.25 -0.54
C LEU A 65 -10.58 -0.19 0.06
N SER A 66 -10.38 0.14 1.33
CA SER A 66 -11.05 1.27 1.97
C SER A 66 -10.54 2.62 1.47
N SER A 67 -11.36 3.67 1.58
CA SER A 67 -10.96 5.02 1.23
C SER A 67 -9.78 5.53 2.07
N GLY A 68 -9.74 5.19 3.37
CA GLY A 68 -8.64 5.54 4.26
C GLY A 68 -7.33 4.85 3.89
N ALA A 69 -7.38 3.56 3.50
CA ALA A 69 -6.19 2.86 3.04
C ALA A 69 -5.68 3.43 1.71
N LEU A 70 -6.60 3.75 0.78
CA LEU A 70 -6.25 4.42 -0.47
C LEU A 70 -5.56 5.77 -0.23
N GLU A 71 -6.10 6.58 0.68
CA GLU A 71 -5.51 7.87 1.06
C GLU A 71 -4.10 7.71 1.63
N LEU A 72 -3.90 6.79 2.56
CA LEU A 72 -2.57 6.48 3.11
C LEU A 72 -1.58 6.01 2.03
N MET A 73 -2.01 5.15 1.10
CA MET A 73 -1.18 4.70 -0.03
C MET A 73 -0.79 5.88 -0.94
N ARG A 74 -1.73 6.78 -1.23
CA ARG A 74 -1.47 8.01 -1.99
C ARG A 74 -0.49 8.92 -1.27
N MET A 75 -0.61 9.11 0.04
CA MET A 75 0.35 9.91 0.81
C MET A 75 1.76 9.31 0.78
N ILE A 76 1.87 7.99 1.01
CA ILE A 76 3.14 7.26 0.98
C ILE A 76 3.80 7.44 -0.39
N LEU A 77 3.10 7.17 -1.49
CA LEU A 77 3.67 7.18 -2.85
C LEU A 77 3.75 8.58 -3.47
N GLY A 78 2.94 9.52 -3.00
CA GLY A 78 2.80 10.91 -3.48
C GLY A 78 3.78 11.91 -2.87
N GLY A 79 4.61 11.50 -1.92
CA GLY A 79 5.65 12.36 -1.32
C GLY A 79 5.32 12.90 0.07
N GLN A 80 4.16 12.55 0.62
CA GLN A 80 3.69 12.93 1.95
C GLN A 80 3.99 11.83 2.99
N LEU A 81 5.14 11.16 2.87
CA LEU A 81 5.48 10.03 3.74
C LEU A 81 5.52 10.45 5.22
N ASN A 82 6.06 11.64 5.52
CA ASN A 82 6.12 12.10 6.91
C ASN A 82 4.72 12.28 7.51
N GLU A 83 3.79 12.86 6.75
CA GLU A 83 2.40 13.03 7.17
C GLU A 83 1.71 11.68 7.37
N ALA A 84 1.96 10.70 6.47
CA ALA A 84 1.40 9.35 6.61
C ALA A 84 1.91 8.65 7.88
N LEU A 85 3.20 8.78 8.20
CA LEU A 85 3.80 8.19 9.39
C LEU A 85 3.34 8.88 10.69
N ASP A 86 2.99 10.16 10.65
CA ASP A 86 2.49 10.93 11.79
C ASP A 86 0.96 10.82 11.96
N ALA A 87 0.25 10.16 11.04
CA ALA A 87 -1.19 9.98 11.10
C ALA A 87 -1.60 9.14 12.32
N PRO A 88 -2.80 9.39 12.91
CA PRO A 88 -3.31 8.58 14.01
C PRO A 88 -3.51 7.12 13.61
N VAL A 89 -3.21 6.20 14.52
CA VAL A 89 -3.41 4.76 14.31
C VAL A 89 -4.86 4.48 13.91
N SER A 90 -5.03 3.73 12.82
CA SER A 90 -6.34 3.38 12.28
C SER A 90 -6.32 1.99 11.63
N PRO A 91 -7.50 1.34 11.47
CA PRO A 91 -7.59 0.05 10.77
C PRO A 91 -7.05 0.08 9.33
N ALA A 92 -7.10 1.25 8.68
CA ALA A 92 -6.57 1.45 7.34
C ALA A 92 -5.06 1.15 7.26
N MET A 93 -4.30 1.36 8.34
CA MET A 93 -2.86 1.07 8.33
C MET A 93 -2.55 -0.42 8.17
N HIS A 94 -3.35 -1.28 8.80
CA HIS A 94 -3.21 -2.73 8.67
C HIS A 94 -3.58 -3.18 7.25
N GLU A 95 -4.63 -2.60 6.67
CA GLU A 95 -5.02 -2.85 5.28
C GLU A 95 -3.90 -2.46 4.30
N VAL A 96 -3.27 -1.28 4.48
CA VAL A 96 -2.10 -0.85 3.70
C VAL A 96 -0.94 -1.84 3.83
N ALA A 97 -0.68 -2.35 5.03
CA ALA A 97 0.37 -3.34 5.27
C ALA A 97 0.10 -4.67 4.55
N GLY A 98 -1.15 -5.14 4.54
CA GLY A 98 -1.57 -6.32 3.81
C GLY A 98 -1.38 -6.18 2.30
N HIS A 99 -1.78 -5.04 1.72
CA HIS A 99 -1.57 -4.77 0.29
C HIS A 99 -0.08 -4.63 -0.05
N ALA A 100 0.72 -3.96 0.78
CA ALA A 100 2.15 -3.82 0.58
C ALA A 100 2.88 -5.17 0.57
N THR A 101 2.54 -6.04 1.52
CA THR A 101 3.13 -7.38 1.64
C THR A 101 2.78 -8.22 0.43
N ARG A 102 1.50 -8.26 0.03
CA ARG A 102 1.05 -9.01 -1.15
C ARG A 102 1.70 -8.49 -2.44
N ALA A 103 1.87 -7.19 -2.57
CA ALA A 103 2.57 -6.59 -3.70
C ALA A 103 4.04 -7.02 -3.74
N LEU A 104 4.74 -6.95 -2.60
CA LEU A 104 6.13 -7.38 -2.54
C LEU A 104 6.29 -8.87 -2.82
N GLU A 105 5.45 -9.74 -2.25
CA GLU A 105 5.48 -11.18 -2.53
C GLU A 105 5.21 -11.52 -3.99
N HIS A 106 4.28 -10.79 -4.63
CA HIS A 106 3.99 -10.95 -6.04
C HIS A 106 5.22 -10.66 -6.90
N HIS A 107 5.94 -9.58 -6.63
CA HIS A 107 7.12 -9.18 -7.42
C HIS A 107 8.39 -9.96 -7.08
N LEU A 108 8.49 -10.54 -5.88
CA LEU A 108 9.59 -11.45 -5.53
C LEU A 108 9.39 -12.88 -6.07
N GLU A 109 8.23 -13.18 -6.66
CA GLU A 109 7.78 -14.54 -7.03
C GLU A 109 7.88 -15.56 -5.87
N ARG A 110 7.95 -15.08 -4.63
CA ARG A 110 8.22 -15.85 -3.41
C ARG A 110 7.53 -15.24 -2.21
N ARG A 111 7.01 -16.09 -1.31
CA ARG A 111 6.42 -15.67 -0.03
C ARG A 111 7.47 -15.19 0.98
N LEU A 112 7.14 -14.13 1.72
CA LEU A 112 7.95 -13.60 2.82
C LEU A 112 7.70 -14.42 4.09
N ARG A 113 8.66 -15.30 4.42
CA ARG A 113 8.54 -16.23 5.56
C ARG A 113 8.54 -15.54 6.94
N THR A 114 8.98 -14.30 7.03
CA THR A 114 9.13 -13.54 8.29
C THR A 114 7.98 -12.58 8.60
N VAL A 115 7.10 -12.26 7.63
CA VAL A 115 5.99 -11.29 7.86
C VAL A 115 4.88 -11.87 8.74
N ALA A 116 4.73 -13.20 8.76
CA ALA A 116 3.79 -13.91 9.64
C ALA A 116 4.00 -13.64 11.15
N MET A 117 5.13 -13.05 11.56
CA MET A 117 5.40 -12.72 12.96
C MET A 117 4.73 -11.40 13.42
N PHE A 118 4.33 -10.51 12.49
CA PHE A 118 3.77 -9.19 12.83
C PHE A 118 2.24 -9.11 12.72
N GLU A 119 1.57 -10.17 12.23
CA GLU A 119 0.11 -10.24 12.09
C GLU A 119 -0.58 -10.97 13.26
N THR A 120 0.20 -11.48 14.21
CA THR A 120 -0.33 -12.11 15.43
C THR A 120 -0.10 -11.15 16.58
N HIS A 121 -0.98 -10.15 16.78
CA HIS A 121 -1.37 -9.56 18.08
C HIS A 121 -2.39 -8.43 17.88
#